data_AF-A0A2V6HVQ5-F1
#
_entry.id   AF-A0A2V6HVQ5-F1
#
_cell.length_a   1.000
_cell.length_b   1.000
_cell.length_c   1.000
_cell.angle_alpha   90.00
_cell.angle_beta   90.00
_cell.angle_gamma   90.00
#
_symmetry.space_group_name_H-M   'P 1'
#
loop_
_entity.id
_entity.type
_entity.pdbx_description
1 polymer ?
#
loop_
_entity_poly.entity_id
_entity_poly.type
_entity_poly.pdbx_seq_one_letter_code
_entity_poly.pdbx_strand_id
1 'polypeptide(L)'
;MSFGAPIWFWALLVIPVLALLFARAEQRGIARLREFVSPRLLPQLAATVNRSRRVFRFALLMLGLALAIVSLARPQWGYIYEDVKREGLDLLFAVDTSRSMLSNDVQPNRLERVKLAAQDLVNQLQGDRVGLIAFAGRAFLQAPLTIDYEAEVESINDLDTKTIPEGGTNISEAINLALNTFGKSAAGNRALIIFTDGEELSGDAAKVAKAAAEAGVRIFTVGVGTPQGSLIPVTSDDGGTAFVKDSAGQVVKSKLDERRLREIAQATGGFYLHLDDGPRTMSQLYAQGLANMKAADIDARLGRRPIERYEWPLGAAILALTMSILIGERKRVRARARVPQWSKIAVPATALILVFARPAFGAATGLNLYREGKYNDAYKSFQEDLQSHPDSSQKEKIEFDAGTAAFKMGDYNKALQSFSNALLSSDKGLQENSHFNLGRTLEDRADMDQTNETTLKDLTDAASHYESTLRLNPKNEAAKA
;
A
#
# COMPACT_ATOMS: atom_id res chain seq x y z
N MET A 1 -7.43 16.77 -16.60
CA MET A 1 -8.67 16.68 -15.81
C MET A 1 -9.37 15.42 -16.25
N SER A 2 -9.59 14.47 -15.34
CA SER A 2 -10.33 13.22 -15.59
C SER A 2 -11.62 13.24 -14.77
N PHE A 3 -12.55 12.32 -15.08
CA PHE A 3 -13.77 12.12 -14.30
C PHE A 3 -13.77 10.70 -13.77
N GLY A 4 -13.97 10.54 -12.46
CA GLY A 4 -13.98 9.22 -11.82
C GLY A 4 -15.22 8.40 -12.15
N ALA A 5 -16.34 9.05 -12.52
CA ALA A 5 -17.58 8.38 -12.86
C ALA A 5 -18.29 9.08 -14.05
N PRO A 6 -17.74 8.97 -15.27
CA PRO A 6 -18.28 9.68 -16.45
C PRO A 6 -19.70 9.25 -16.83
N ILE A 7 -20.17 8.09 -16.34
CA ILE A 7 -21.53 7.59 -16.56
C ILE A 7 -22.62 8.58 -16.12
N TRP A 8 -22.35 9.43 -15.12
CA TRP A 8 -23.30 10.42 -14.62
C TRP A 8 -23.63 11.52 -15.64
N PHE A 9 -22.80 11.74 -16.66
CA PHE A 9 -23.12 12.72 -17.71
C PHE A 9 -24.41 12.38 -18.48
N TRP A 10 -24.79 11.10 -18.55
CA TRP A 10 -26.07 10.72 -19.14
C TRP A 10 -27.28 11.30 -18.40
N ALA A 11 -27.16 11.57 -17.09
CA ALA A 11 -28.21 12.21 -16.31
C ALA A 11 -28.49 13.65 -16.74
N LEU A 12 -27.55 14.32 -17.45
CA LEU A 12 -27.80 15.66 -18.00
C LEU A 12 -28.94 15.67 -19.04
N LEU A 13 -29.28 14.52 -19.64
CA LEU A 13 -30.42 14.41 -20.56
C LEU A 13 -31.77 14.67 -19.87
N VAL A 14 -31.84 14.59 -18.54
CA VAL A 14 -33.05 14.96 -17.79
C VAL A 14 -33.33 16.47 -17.87
N ILE A 15 -32.30 17.30 -18.03
CA ILE A 15 -32.40 18.76 -18.08
C ILE A 15 -33.29 19.26 -19.24
N PRO A 16 -33.04 18.90 -20.51
CA PRO A 16 -33.89 19.33 -21.62
C PRO A 16 -35.33 18.81 -21.51
N VAL A 17 -35.53 17.60 -20.94
CA VAL A 17 -36.88 17.06 -20.70
C VAL A 17 -37.64 17.93 -19.69
N LEU A 18 -37.02 18.28 -18.56
CA LEU A 18 -37.63 19.16 -17.56
C LEU A 18 -37.89 20.57 -18.12
N ALA A 19 -36.98 21.11 -18.93
CA ALA A 19 -37.17 22.39 -19.59
C ALA A 19 -38.36 22.39 -20.56
N LEU A 20 -38.53 21.32 -21.34
CA LEU A 20 -39.67 21.14 -22.25
C LEU A 20 -40.99 21.03 -21.47
N LEU A 21 -41.02 20.25 -20.39
CA LEU A 21 -42.19 20.10 -19.53
C LEU A 21 -42.58 21.45 -18.90
N PHE A 22 -41.60 22.22 -18.43
CA PHE A 22 -41.81 23.57 -17.90
C PHE A 22 -42.39 24.52 -18.96
N ALA A 23 -41.81 24.56 -20.17
CA ALA A 23 -42.31 25.38 -21.26
C ALA A 23 -43.74 25.02 -21.66
N ARG A 24 -44.06 23.72 -21.72
CA ARG A 24 -45.41 23.22 -22.03
C ARG A 24 -46.41 23.54 -20.92
N ALA A 25 -46.00 23.46 -19.65
CA ALA A 25 -46.83 23.85 -18.51
C ALA A 25 -47.13 25.36 -18.52
N GLU A 26 -46.14 26.19 -18.82
CA GLU A 26 -46.29 27.64 -19.01
C GLU A 26 -47.28 27.98 -20.14
N GLN A 27 -47.14 27.34 -21.30
CA GLN A 27 -48.04 27.54 -22.43
C GLN A 27 -49.48 27.11 -22.13
N ARG A 28 -49.67 25.93 -21.54
CA ARG A 28 -51.00 25.40 -21.17
C ARG A 28 -51.66 26.26 -20.08
N GLY A 29 -50.88 26.74 -19.11
CA GLY A 29 -51.38 27.64 -18.07
C GLY A 29 -51.96 28.92 -18.66
N ILE A 30 -51.30 29.51 -19.66
CA ILE A 30 -51.80 30.69 -20.37
C ILE A 30 -53.04 30.37 -21.20
N ALA A 31 -53.05 29.24 -21.91
CA ALA A 31 -54.19 28.83 -22.72
C ALA A 31 -55.46 28.65 -21.88
N ARG A 32 -55.37 27.95 -20.74
CA ARG A 32 -56.50 27.79 -19.80
C ARG A 32 -56.92 29.12 -19.19
N LEU A 33 -55.97 29.98 -18.80
CA LEU A 33 -56.31 31.28 -18.22
C LEU A 33 -57.12 32.16 -19.19
N ARG A 34 -56.87 32.04 -20.50
CA ARG A 34 -57.64 32.73 -21.56
C ARG A 34 -59.04 32.15 -21.78
N GLU A 35 -59.28 30.90 -21.38
CA GLU A 35 -60.58 30.23 -21.49
C GLU A 35 -61.54 30.66 -20.38
N PHE A 36 -61.03 30.96 -19.17
CA PHE A 36 -61.83 31.32 -18.00
C PHE A 36 -61.91 32.83 -17.70
N VAL A 37 -61.03 33.66 -18.28
CA VAL A 37 -60.94 35.10 -17.98
C VAL A 37 -61.04 35.92 -19.26
N SER A 38 -61.94 36.91 -19.29
CA SER A 38 -62.09 37.81 -20.44
C SER A 38 -60.77 38.58 -20.71
N PRO A 39 -60.39 38.82 -21.98
CA PRO A 39 -59.10 39.43 -22.34
C PRO A 39 -58.80 40.76 -21.66
N ARG A 40 -59.86 41.49 -21.26
CA ARG A 40 -59.79 42.81 -20.60
C ARG A 40 -59.43 42.72 -19.11
N LEU A 41 -59.71 41.61 -18.42
CA LEU A 41 -59.43 41.43 -16.99
C LEU A 41 -58.15 40.63 -16.71
N LEU A 42 -57.57 40.00 -17.74
CA LEU A 42 -56.30 39.25 -17.66
C LEU A 42 -55.14 40.07 -17.04
N PRO A 43 -54.90 41.34 -17.42
CA PRO A 43 -53.79 42.11 -16.84
C PRO A 43 -54.01 42.42 -15.36
N GLN A 44 -55.25 42.50 -14.89
CA GLN A 44 -55.58 42.84 -13.49
C GLN A 44 -55.54 41.61 -12.56
N LEU A 45 -55.95 40.43 -13.06
CA LEU A 45 -55.95 39.18 -12.29
C LEU A 45 -54.63 38.40 -12.38
N ALA A 46 -53.90 38.52 -13.50
CA ALA A 46 -52.61 37.85 -13.71
C ALA A 46 -51.38 38.71 -13.38
N ALA A 47 -51.56 40.00 -13.01
CA ALA A 47 -50.46 40.89 -12.62
C ALA A 47 -49.67 40.42 -11.39
N THR A 48 -50.15 39.42 -10.67
CA THR A 48 -49.55 38.90 -9.45
C THR A 48 -48.28 38.10 -9.69
N VAL A 49 -48.05 37.54 -10.88
CA VAL A 49 -46.88 36.68 -11.17
C VAL A 49 -45.90 37.36 -12.13
N ASN A 50 -44.63 37.48 -11.72
CA ASN A 50 -43.58 37.99 -12.59
C ASN A 50 -42.95 36.84 -13.40
N ARG A 51 -43.32 36.74 -14.68
CA ARG A 51 -42.90 35.65 -15.57
C ARG A 51 -41.37 35.58 -15.77
N SER A 52 -40.69 36.71 -15.88
CA SER A 52 -39.23 36.72 -16.04
C SER A 52 -38.52 36.18 -14.79
N ARG A 53 -39.02 36.51 -13.59
CA ARG A 53 -38.50 35.96 -12.33
C ARG A 53 -38.77 34.46 -12.19
N ARG A 54 -39.91 33.98 -12.68
CA ARG A 54 -40.25 32.55 -12.68
C ARG A 54 -39.33 31.76 -13.61
N VAL A 55 -39.07 32.26 -14.82
CA VAL A 55 -38.11 31.66 -15.76
C VAL A 55 -36.68 31.71 -15.19
N PHE A 56 -36.28 32.83 -14.60
CA PHE A 56 -34.96 32.97 -13.99
C PHE A 56 -34.77 32.01 -12.79
N ARG A 57 -35.78 31.87 -11.94
CA ARG A 57 -35.78 30.86 -10.86
C ARG A 57 -35.66 29.45 -11.40
N PHE A 58 -36.41 29.10 -12.44
CA PHE A 58 -36.32 27.79 -13.09
C PHE A 58 -34.93 27.56 -13.70
N ALA A 59 -34.34 28.57 -14.35
CA ALA A 59 -32.99 28.48 -14.89
C ALA A 59 -31.94 28.22 -13.79
N LEU A 60 -32.07 28.88 -12.63
CA LEU A 60 -31.22 28.61 -11.46
C LEU A 60 -31.38 27.18 -10.92
N LEU A 61 -32.60 26.64 -10.90
CA LEU A 61 -32.85 25.23 -10.53
C LEU A 61 -32.17 24.27 -11.51
N MET A 62 -32.28 24.53 -12.82
CA MET A 62 -31.63 23.70 -13.84
C MET A 62 -30.11 23.79 -13.77
N LEU A 63 -29.56 24.97 -13.51
CA LEU A 63 -28.12 25.18 -13.31
C LEU A 63 -27.63 24.44 -12.06
N GLY A 64 -28.35 24.52 -10.95
CA GLY A 64 -28.04 23.78 -9.73
C GLY A 64 -28.05 22.26 -9.95
N LEU A 65 -29.07 21.75 -10.66
CA LEU A 65 -29.15 20.33 -11.02
C LEU A 65 -27.99 19.89 -11.92
N ALA A 66 -27.64 20.70 -12.93
CA ALA A 66 -26.50 20.41 -13.81
C ALA A 66 -25.18 20.31 -13.03
N LEU A 67 -24.93 21.27 -12.14
CA LEU A 67 -23.73 21.31 -11.30
C LEU A 67 -23.68 20.15 -10.30
N ALA A 68 -24.83 19.73 -9.75
CA ALA A 68 -24.92 18.55 -8.90
C ALA A 68 -24.58 17.25 -9.68
N ILE A 69 -25.05 17.12 -10.92
CA ILE A 69 -24.70 15.99 -11.79
C ILE A 69 -23.20 15.99 -12.12
N VAL A 70 -22.60 17.15 -12.38
CA VAL A 70 -21.15 17.27 -12.59
C VAL A 70 -20.37 16.89 -11.33
N SER A 71 -20.87 17.21 -10.13
CA SER A 71 -20.27 16.76 -8.87
C SER A 71 -20.26 15.24 -8.75
N LEU A 72 -21.36 14.57 -9.09
CA LEU A 72 -21.46 13.10 -9.10
C LEU A 72 -20.51 12.44 -10.12
N ALA A 73 -20.17 13.13 -11.21
CA ALA A 73 -19.18 12.64 -12.16
C ALA A 73 -17.75 12.59 -11.59
N ARG A 74 -17.54 13.09 -10.36
CA ARG A 74 -16.26 13.11 -9.62
C ARG A 74 -15.12 13.72 -10.45
N PRO A 75 -15.14 15.05 -10.69
CA PRO A 75 -14.06 15.71 -11.40
C PRO A 75 -12.75 15.57 -10.62
N GLN A 76 -11.70 15.15 -11.32
CA GLN A 76 -10.39 14.88 -10.77
C GLN A 76 -9.33 15.76 -11.44
N TRP A 77 -8.57 16.46 -10.60
CA TRP A 77 -7.41 17.25 -11.03
C TRP A 77 -6.38 17.34 -9.90
N GLY A 78 -5.12 17.18 -10.28
CA GLY A 78 -4.02 16.95 -9.35
C GLY A 78 -3.89 15.47 -8.93
N TYR A 79 -2.75 15.14 -8.35
CA TYR A 79 -2.43 13.80 -7.85
C TYR A 79 -1.84 13.94 -6.45
N ILE A 80 -2.19 13.02 -5.56
CA ILE A 80 -1.42 12.73 -4.35
C ILE A 80 -0.55 11.52 -4.68
N TYR A 81 0.72 11.61 -4.34
CA TYR A 81 1.58 10.44 -4.30
C TYR A 81 1.23 9.71 -3.02
N GLU A 82 0.60 8.55 -3.17
CA GLU A 82 0.27 7.67 -2.06
C GLU A 82 1.10 6.40 -2.28
N ASP A 83 1.77 5.92 -1.23
CA ASP A 83 2.48 4.64 -1.27
C ASP A 83 1.45 3.55 -1.46
N VAL A 84 1.13 3.23 -2.72
CA VAL A 84 0.42 2.02 -3.07
C VAL A 84 1.44 0.90 -2.88
N LYS A 85 1.55 0.45 -1.63
CA LYS A 85 2.31 -0.75 -1.27
C LYS A 85 1.75 -1.91 -2.10
N ARG A 86 2.39 -2.22 -3.23
CA ARG A 86 2.31 -3.57 -3.79
C ARG A 86 3.21 -4.41 -2.92
N GLU A 87 2.64 -4.90 -1.84
CA GLU A 87 3.30 -5.82 -0.93
C GLU A 87 3.48 -7.14 -1.69
N GLY A 88 4.72 -7.62 -1.80
CA GLY A 88 4.98 -8.97 -2.29
C GLY A 88 6.16 -9.08 -3.25
N LEU A 89 7.02 -10.07 -2.99
CA LEU A 89 7.93 -10.62 -3.97
C LEU A 89 7.18 -11.63 -4.86
N ASP A 90 7.62 -11.76 -6.11
CA ASP A 90 7.30 -12.92 -6.94
C ASP A 90 8.40 -13.95 -6.74
N LEU A 91 8.09 -15.05 -6.06
CA LEU A 91 9.00 -16.16 -5.81
C LEU A 91 8.62 -17.34 -6.70
N LEU A 92 9.61 -17.90 -7.39
CA LEU A 92 9.48 -19.21 -8.02
C LEU A 92 10.43 -20.17 -7.33
N PHE A 93 9.91 -21.33 -6.94
CA PHE A 93 10.73 -22.46 -6.53
C PHE A 93 10.99 -23.33 -7.75
N ALA A 94 12.24 -23.65 -8.01
CA ALA A 94 12.63 -24.67 -8.96
C ALA A 94 13.15 -25.87 -8.18
N VAL A 95 12.39 -26.97 -8.17
CA VAL A 95 12.72 -28.19 -7.43
C VAL A 95 13.18 -29.27 -8.40
N ASP A 96 14.38 -29.79 -8.14
CA ASP A 96 14.91 -30.93 -8.86
C ASP A 96 14.14 -32.21 -8.49
N THR A 97 13.69 -32.92 -9.50
CA THR A 97 12.95 -34.20 -9.41
C THR A 97 13.68 -35.31 -10.15
N SER A 98 14.96 -35.11 -10.49
CA SER A 98 15.79 -36.15 -11.08
C SER A 98 16.00 -37.32 -10.12
N ARG A 99 16.43 -38.46 -10.66
CA ARG A 99 16.62 -39.70 -9.87
C ARG A 99 17.65 -39.53 -8.75
N SER A 100 18.65 -38.67 -8.90
CA SER A 100 19.66 -38.44 -7.86
C SER A 100 19.06 -37.90 -6.57
N MET A 101 17.88 -37.27 -6.64
CA MET A 101 17.14 -36.77 -5.48
C MET A 101 16.52 -37.89 -4.61
N LEU A 102 16.52 -39.14 -5.08
CA LEU A 102 16.18 -40.33 -4.26
C LEU A 102 17.34 -40.79 -3.36
N SER A 103 18.52 -40.16 -3.45
CA SER A 103 19.66 -40.51 -2.61
C SER A 103 19.36 -40.28 -1.11
N ASN A 104 19.86 -41.19 -0.27
CA ASN A 104 19.61 -41.20 1.18
C ASN A 104 20.80 -40.66 2.00
N ASP A 105 21.69 -39.87 1.40
CA ASP A 105 22.75 -39.17 2.14
C ASP A 105 22.22 -38.03 3.01
N VAL A 106 21.00 -37.57 2.74
CA VAL A 106 20.20 -36.77 3.66
C VAL A 106 18.89 -37.52 3.91
N GLN A 107 18.53 -37.72 5.19
CA GLN A 107 17.35 -38.49 5.58
C GLN A 107 16.07 -37.67 5.45
N PRO A 108 14.93 -38.24 4.96
CA PRO A 108 14.79 -39.62 4.48
C PRO A 108 15.37 -39.82 3.08
N ASN A 109 15.22 -38.84 2.19
CA ASN A 109 15.96 -38.68 0.94
C ASN A 109 16.05 -37.19 0.60
N ARG A 110 16.85 -36.83 -0.41
CA ARG A 110 17.06 -35.42 -0.80
C ARG A 110 15.76 -34.72 -1.21
N LEU A 111 14.89 -35.36 -2.01
CA LEU A 111 13.63 -34.76 -2.49
C LEU A 111 12.69 -34.44 -1.34
N GLU A 112 12.46 -35.39 -0.44
CA GLU A 112 11.59 -35.20 0.73
C GLU A 112 12.15 -34.12 1.67
N ARG A 113 13.47 -34.00 1.77
CA ARG A 113 14.09 -32.90 2.53
C ARG A 113 13.92 -31.55 1.88
N VAL A 114 13.97 -31.48 0.56
CA VAL A 114 13.66 -30.27 -0.19
C VAL A 114 12.20 -29.87 -0.03
N LYS A 115 11.25 -30.83 -0.09
CA LYS A 115 9.82 -30.53 0.13
C LYS A 115 9.57 -29.89 1.48
N LEU A 116 10.14 -30.46 2.55
CA LEU A 116 10.02 -29.91 3.91
C LEU A 116 10.63 -28.50 3.99
N ALA A 117 11.81 -28.29 3.41
CA ALA A 117 12.44 -26.98 3.39
C ALA A 117 11.62 -25.94 2.58
N ALA A 118 11.08 -26.33 1.43
CA ALA A 118 10.22 -25.45 0.64
C ALA A 118 8.97 -25.05 1.45
N GLN A 119 8.35 -25.98 2.16
CA GLN A 119 7.21 -25.70 3.05
C GLN A 119 7.59 -24.77 4.22
N ASP A 120 8.73 -25.02 4.87
CA ASP A 120 9.25 -24.14 5.92
C ASP A 120 9.43 -22.71 5.42
N LEU A 121 9.89 -22.54 4.17
CA LEU A 121 10.02 -21.23 3.56
C LEU A 121 8.67 -20.60 3.25
N VAL A 122 7.71 -21.34 2.69
CA VAL A 122 6.33 -20.83 2.43
C VAL A 122 5.71 -20.29 3.71
N ASN A 123 5.90 -20.98 4.84
CA ASN A 123 5.38 -20.57 6.14
C ASN A 123 5.95 -19.24 6.66
N GLN A 124 7.07 -18.76 6.11
CA GLN A 124 7.68 -17.48 6.47
C GLN A 124 7.22 -16.31 5.59
N LEU A 125 6.60 -16.60 4.44
CA LEU A 125 6.20 -15.58 3.46
C LEU A 125 4.93 -14.85 3.90
N GLN A 126 4.86 -13.55 3.58
CA GLN A 126 3.74 -12.69 3.99
C GLN A 126 3.31 -11.77 2.85
N GLY A 127 2.22 -12.13 2.17
CA GLY A 127 1.69 -11.38 1.03
C GLY A 127 2.52 -11.51 -0.25
N ASP A 128 3.45 -12.46 -0.31
CA ASP A 128 4.29 -12.73 -1.46
C ASP A 128 3.59 -13.73 -2.40
N ARG A 129 3.85 -13.67 -3.71
CA ARG A 129 3.35 -14.67 -4.66
C ARG A 129 4.37 -15.77 -4.82
N VAL A 130 3.94 -17.02 -4.74
CA VAL A 130 4.78 -18.20 -4.88
C VAL A 130 4.29 -19.03 -6.06
N GLY A 131 5.20 -19.68 -6.76
CA GLY A 131 4.87 -20.72 -7.73
C GLY A 131 5.97 -21.76 -7.80
N LEU A 132 5.63 -22.90 -8.41
CA LEU A 132 6.46 -24.09 -8.43
C LEU A 132 6.82 -24.49 -9.85
N ILE A 133 8.11 -24.64 -10.08
CA ILE A 133 8.70 -25.30 -11.24
C ILE A 133 9.32 -26.58 -10.74
N ALA A 134 9.00 -27.69 -11.39
CA ALA A 134 9.74 -28.93 -11.20
C ALA A 134 10.58 -29.20 -12.45
N PHE A 135 11.77 -29.75 -12.24
CA PHE A 135 12.70 -30.00 -13.33
C PHE A 135 13.51 -31.29 -13.13
N ALA A 136 13.95 -31.86 -14.25
CA ALA A 136 14.84 -33.01 -14.38
C ALA A 136 15.53 -32.86 -15.74
N GLY A 137 15.35 -33.77 -16.71
CA GLY A 137 15.86 -33.57 -18.08
C GLY A 137 15.22 -32.38 -18.82
N ARG A 138 13.99 -32.03 -18.43
CA ARG A 138 13.21 -30.86 -18.89
C ARG A 138 12.62 -30.11 -17.69
N ALA A 139 12.06 -28.91 -17.90
CA ALA A 139 11.39 -28.15 -16.84
C ALA A 139 9.91 -27.88 -17.17
N PHE A 140 9.06 -27.90 -16.14
CA PHE A 140 7.62 -27.64 -16.27
C PHE A 140 7.09 -26.83 -15.09
N LEU A 141 6.10 -25.99 -15.37
CA LEU A 141 5.44 -25.17 -14.36
C LEU A 141 4.38 -26.03 -13.69
N GLN A 142 4.65 -26.47 -12.46
CA GLN A 142 3.74 -27.28 -11.65
C GLN A 142 2.63 -26.41 -11.04
N ALA A 143 2.99 -25.23 -10.53
CA ALA A 143 2.04 -24.27 -9.98
C ALA A 143 2.36 -22.85 -10.47
N PRO A 144 1.37 -22.10 -11.00
CA PRO A 144 1.55 -20.70 -11.39
C PRO A 144 1.66 -19.80 -10.15
N LEU A 145 2.22 -18.60 -10.33
CA LEU A 145 2.35 -17.60 -9.27
C LEU A 145 1.00 -17.26 -8.61
N THR A 146 0.87 -17.58 -7.32
CA THR A 146 -0.34 -17.40 -6.52
C THR A 146 -0.01 -16.94 -5.10
N ILE A 147 -0.98 -16.35 -4.40
CA ILE A 147 -0.91 -16.04 -2.96
C ILE A 147 -1.51 -17.17 -2.10
N ASP A 148 -2.05 -18.20 -2.75
CA ASP A 148 -2.63 -19.37 -2.11
C ASP A 148 -1.52 -20.33 -1.69
N TYR A 149 -1.02 -20.13 -0.47
CA TYR A 149 0.06 -20.93 0.10
C TYR A 149 -0.36 -22.38 0.34
N GLU A 150 -1.64 -22.65 0.60
CA GLU A 150 -2.13 -24.02 0.80
C GLU A 150 -2.05 -24.81 -0.51
N ALA A 151 -2.49 -24.21 -1.62
CA ALA A 151 -2.37 -24.81 -2.95
C ALA A 151 -0.91 -25.04 -3.38
N GLU A 152 -0.01 -24.13 -3.00
CA GLU A 152 1.43 -24.29 -3.24
C GLU A 152 2.01 -25.46 -2.43
N VAL A 153 1.66 -25.56 -1.13
CA VAL A 153 2.09 -26.68 -0.27
C VAL A 153 1.58 -28.03 -0.80
N GLU A 154 0.32 -28.09 -1.28
CA GLU A 154 -0.22 -29.27 -1.96
C GLU A 154 0.62 -29.62 -3.20
N SER A 155 0.91 -28.62 -4.05
CA SER A 155 1.73 -28.80 -5.25
C SER A 155 3.16 -29.29 -4.95
N ILE A 156 3.76 -28.84 -3.84
CA ILE A 156 5.07 -29.31 -3.36
C ILE A 156 4.99 -30.77 -2.91
N ASN A 157 3.95 -31.15 -2.18
CA ASN A 157 3.76 -32.52 -1.68
C ASN A 157 3.62 -33.53 -2.83
N ASP A 158 2.96 -33.12 -3.91
CA ASP A 158 2.72 -33.92 -5.12
C ASP A 158 3.97 -34.18 -5.98
N LEU A 159 5.10 -33.52 -5.68
CA LEU A 159 6.34 -33.75 -6.44
C LEU A 159 6.86 -35.19 -6.23
N ASP A 160 7.15 -35.88 -7.33
CA ASP A 160 7.83 -37.17 -7.34
C ASP A 160 8.86 -37.17 -8.47
N THR A 161 9.88 -38.02 -8.34
CA THR A 161 10.80 -38.34 -9.43
C THR A 161 10.14 -38.97 -10.65
N LYS A 162 8.89 -39.40 -10.53
CA LYS A 162 8.07 -39.88 -11.64
C LYS A 162 7.30 -38.76 -12.35
N THR A 163 7.25 -37.55 -11.78
CA THR A 163 6.53 -36.40 -12.37
C THR A 163 7.15 -36.00 -13.71
N ILE A 164 8.48 -36.10 -13.84
CA ILE A 164 9.17 -36.03 -15.15
C ILE A 164 9.77 -37.39 -15.50
N PRO A 165 9.23 -38.08 -16.53
CA PRO A 165 9.81 -39.34 -17.01
C PRO A 165 11.19 -39.18 -17.67
N GLU A 166 11.48 -38.00 -18.21
CA GLU A 166 12.73 -37.68 -18.89
C GLU A 166 13.87 -37.52 -17.87
N GLY A 167 14.80 -38.48 -17.89
CA GLY A 167 15.94 -38.49 -16.99
C GLY A 167 16.94 -37.38 -17.28
N GLY A 168 17.73 -37.07 -16.25
CA GLY A 168 18.78 -36.07 -16.28
C GLY A 168 18.42 -34.82 -15.48
N THR A 169 19.24 -33.78 -15.63
CA THR A 169 19.13 -32.55 -14.84
C THR A 169 19.52 -31.36 -15.73
N ASN A 170 18.55 -30.48 -15.96
CA ASN A 170 18.64 -29.33 -16.84
C ASN A 170 18.21 -28.05 -16.09
N ILE A 171 19.16 -27.51 -15.33
CA ILE A 171 18.96 -26.30 -14.52
C ILE A 171 18.74 -25.09 -15.43
N SER A 172 19.43 -25.06 -16.57
CA SER A 172 19.28 -24.03 -17.60
C SER A 172 17.83 -23.85 -18.06
N GLU A 173 17.11 -24.94 -18.32
CA GLU A 173 15.72 -24.89 -18.75
C GLU A 173 14.79 -24.42 -17.63
N ALA A 174 15.04 -24.81 -16.38
CA ALA A 174 14.31 -24.31 -15.22
C ALA A 174 14.45 -22.78 -15.07
N ILE A 175 15.67 -22.25 -15.23
CA ILE A 175 15.89 -20.79 -15.19
C ILE A 175 15.16 -20.09 -16.34
N ASN A 176 15.25 -20.61 -17.57
CA ASN A 176 14.53 -20.03 -18.71
C ASN A 176 13.01 -20.05 -18.53
N LEU A 177 12.46 -21.15 -18.00
CA LEU A 177 11.04 -21.26 -17.70
C LEU A 177 10.62 -20.26 -16.60
N ALA A 178 11.45 -20.06 -15.58
CA ALA A 178 11.21 -19.06 -14.55
C ALA A 178 11.16 -17.64 -15.15
N LEU A 179 12.11 -17.30 -16.03
CA LEU A 179 12.14 -16.02 -16.74
C LEU A 179 10.87 -15.79 -17.57
N ASN A 180 10.40 -16.82 -18.28
CA ASN A 180 9.17 -16.76 -19.06
C ASN A 180 7.93 -16.60 -18.15
N THR A 181 7.90 -17.29 -17.01
CA THR A 181 6.79 -17.27 -16.04
C THR A 181 6.67 -15.92 -15.34
N PHE A 182 7.78 -15.28 -14.97
CA PHE A 182 7.76 -13.93 -14.39
C PHE A 182 7.20 -12.87 -15.36
N GLY A 183 7.27 -13.13 -16.67
CA GLY A 183 6.75 -12.26 -17.72
C GLY A 183 7.43 -10.88 -17.79
N LYS A 184 6.77 -9.94 -18.49
CA LYS A 184 7.29 -8.56 -18.69
C LYS A 184 6.91 -7.55 -17.58
N SER A 185 6.32 -8.02 -16.48
CA SER A 185 5.93 -7.15 -15.36
C SER A 185 7.14 -6.45 -14.73
N ALA A 186 6.91 -5.30 -14.10
CA ALA A 186 7.96 -4.36 -13.68
C ALA A 186 9.11 -5.05 -12.90
N ALA A 187 10.33 -4.91 -13.41
CA ALA A 187 11.57 -5.41 -12.82
C ALA A 187 11.75 -4.92 -11.37
N GLY A 188 12.29 -5.78 -10.49
CA GLY A 188 12.67 -5.39 -9.12
C GLY A 188 12.43 -6.43 -8.03
N ASN A 189 11.38 -7.26 -8.14
CA ASN A 189 10.88 -8.13 -7.05
C ASN A 189 10.77 -9.61 -7.43
N ARG A 190 11.78 -10.16 -8.10
CA ARG A 190 11.72 -11.54 -8.60
C ARG A 190 12.84 -12.37 -8.02
N ALA A 191 12.47 -13.40 -7.29
CA ALA A 191 13.41 -14.35 -6.72
C ALA A 191 13.13 -15.74 -7.28
N LEU A 192 14.16 -16.38 -7.83
CA LEU A 192 14.13 -17.79 -8.18
C LEU A 192 14.94 -18.55 -7.12
N ILE A 193 14.35 -19.54 -6.47
CA ILE A 193 15.04 -20.39 -5.50
C ILE A 193 15.14 -21.79 -6.10
N ILE A 194 16.36 -22.25 -6.35
CA ILE A 194 16.63 -23.54 -6.97
C ILE A 194 17.08 -24.53 -5.90
N PHE A 195 16.35 -25.63 -5.76
CA PHE A 195 16.69 -26.75 -4.88
C PHE A 195 17.19 -27.94 -5.71
N THR A 196 18.45 -28.32 -5.56
CA THR A 196 19.09 -29.38 -6.38
C THR A 196 20.38 -29.88 -5.72
N ASP A 197 20.90 -31.02 -6.17
CA ASP A 197 22.27 -31.44 -5.89
C ASP A 197 23.30 -30.80 -6.85
N GLY A 198 22.84 -30.01 -7.82
CA GLY A 198 23.66 -29.21 -8.71
C GLY A 198 24.30 -30.00 -9.84
N GLU A 199 24.02 -31.29 -10.02
CA GLU A 199 24.59 -32.11 -11.10
C GLU A 199 23.89 -31.85 -12.45
N GLU A 200 24.17 -30.73 -13.10
CA GLU A 200 23.63 -30.46 -14.44
C GLU A 200 24.27 -31.39 -15.49
N LEU A 201 23.41 -32.12 -16.24
CA LEU A 201 23.82 -33.06 -17.30
C LEU A 201 23.61 -32.51 -18.71
N SER A 202 22.82 -31.45 -18.85
CA SER A 202 22.52 -30.79 -20.12
C SER A 202 22.26 -29.31 -19.91
N GLY A 203 22.90 -28.46 -20.72
CA GLY A 203 22.79 -27.01 -20.63
C GLY A 203 24.05 -26.32 -20.13
N ASP A 204 23.91 -25.02 -19.83
CA ASP A 204 24.93 -24.15 -19.25
C ASP A 204 24.24 -23.14 -18.32
N ALA A 205 23.91 -23.59 -17.10
CA ALA A 205 23.13 -22.78 -16.18
C ALA A 205 23.87 -21.51 -15.75
N ALA A 206 25.21 -21.54 -15.70
CA ALA A 206 26.02 -20.37 -15.38
C ALA A 206 25.85 -19.26 -16.43
N LYS A 207 25.76 -19.62 -17.71
CA LYS A 207 25.48 -18.66 -18.80
C LYS A 207 24.05 -18.13 -18.72
N VAL A 208 23.05 -18.99 -18.50
CA VAL A 208 21.64 -18.57 -18.41
C VAL A 208 21.38 -17.70 -17.17
N ALA A 209 22.08 -17.95 -16.06
CA ALA A 209 22.01 -17.13 -14.85
C ALA A 209 22.39 -15.66 -15.11
N LYS A 210 23.36 -15.39 -16.00
CA LYS A 210 23.70 -14.00 -16.39
C LYS A 210 22.53 -13.32 -17.11
N ALA A 211 21.84 -14.03 -18.01
CA ALA A 211 20.64 -13.50 -18.66
C ALA A 211 19.50 -13.25 -17.66
N ALA A 212 19.39 -14.09 -16.61
CA ALA A 212 18.44 -13.86 -15.53
C ALA A 212 18.77 -12.60 -14.70
N ALA A 213 20.05 -12.33 -14.45
CA ALA A 213 20.49 -11.11 -13.80
C ALA A 213 20.11 -9.85 -14.61
N GLU A 214 20.32 -9.88 -15.93
CA GLU A 214 19.92 -8.80 -16.85
C GLU A 214 18.39 -8.57 -16.85
N ALA A 215 17.60 -9.64 -16.67
CA ALA A 215 16.15 -9.57 -16.53
C ALA A 215 15.67 -9.13 -15.13
N GLY A 216 16.59 -8.82 -14.21
CA GLY A 216 16.28 -8.39 -12.84
C GLY A 216 15.74 -9.52 -11.95
N VAL A 217 16.09 -10.77 -12.24
CA VAL A 217 15.77 -11.94 -11.41
C VAL A 217 16.98 -12.29 -10.56
N ARG A 218 16.79 -12.38 -9.24
CA ARG A 218 17.82 -12.85 -8.31
C ARG A 218 17.64 -14.34 -8.07
N ILE A 219 18.71 -15.11 -8.22
CA ILE A 219 18.71 -16.57 -8.07
C ILE A 219 19.39 -16.94 -6.75
N PHE A 220 18.67 -17.65 -5.90
CA PHE A 220 19.21 -18.32 -4.71
C PHE A 220 19.28 -19.81 -4.99
N THR A 221 20.37 -20.45 -4.60
CA THR A 221 20.54 -21.90 -4.81
C THR A 221 20.68 -22.60 -3.47
N VAL A 222 19.89 -23.63 -3.26
CA VAL A 222 19.89 -24.46 -2.06
C VAL A 222 20.36 -25.85 -2.46
N GLY A 223 21.59 -26.18 -2.09
CA GLY A 223 22.22 -27.46 -2.36
C GLY A 223 21.74 -28.53 -1.40
N VAL A 224 21.36 -29.71 -1.90
CA VAL A 224 21.02 -30.87 -1.06
C VAL A 224 21.89 -32.07 -1.42
N GLY A 225 22.33 -32.82 -0.41
CA GLY A 225 23.23 -33.95 -0.58
C GLY A 225 24.64 -33.66 -0.07
N THR A 226 25.54 -34.63 -0.26
CA THR A 226 26.90 -34.55 0.26
C THR A 226 27.94 -34.48 -0.87
N PRO A 227 29.05 -33.74 -0.71
CA PRO A 227 30.15 -33.74 -1.69
C PRO A 227 30.80 -35.12 -1.86
N GLN A 228 30.76 -35.95 -0.82
CA GLN A 228 31.24 -37.33 -0.85
C GLN A 228 30.39 -38.19 -1.79
N GLY A 229 29.11 -37.85 -1.92
CA GLY A 229 28.11 -38.47 -2.79
C GLY A 229 27.55 -39.79 -2.27
N SER A 230 26.41 -40.17 -2.84
CA SER A 230 25.64 -41.34 -2.46
C SER A 230 25.22 -42.16 -3.68
N LEU A 231 24.90 -43.42 -3.45
CA LEU A 231 24.30 -44.28 -4.47
C LEU A 231 22.81 -43.97 -4.57
N ILE A 232 22.28 -44.04 -5.78
CA ILE A 232 20.87 -43.73 -6.05
C ILE A 232 20.05 -45.02 -5.94
N PRO A 233 19.20 -45.19 -4.90
CA PRO A 233 18.39 -46.39 -4.76
C PRO A 233 17.25 -46.40 -5.78
N VAL A 234 16.92 -47.59 -6.28
CA VAL A 234 15.74 -47.87 -7.10
C VAL A 234 15.07 -49.14 -6.63
N THR A 235 13.75 -49.19 -6.69
CA THR A 235 12.99 -50.41 -6.39
C THR A 235 13.17 -51.38 -7.56
N SER A 236 13.71 -52.56 -7.28
CA SER A 236 13.77 -53.67 -8.25
C SER A 236 12.40 -54.31 -8.46
N ASP A 237 12.25 -55.00 -9.60
CA ASP A 237 11.03 -55.73 -9.97
C ASP A 237 10.67 -56.86 -8.97
N ASP A 238 11.63 -57.32 -8.17
CA ASP A 238 11.47 -58.33 -7.11
C ASP A 238 11.12 -57.71 -5.73
N GLY A 239 10.96 -56.39 -5.66
CA GLY A 239 10.71 -55.66 -4.41
C GLY A 239 11.98 -55.37 -3.58
N GLY A 240 13.17 -55.74 -4.06
CA GLY A 240 14.45 -55.42 -3.44
C GLY A 240 14.95 -54.01 -3.74
N THR A 241 15.98 -53.56 -3.00
CA THR A 241 16.68 -52.30 -3.27
C THR A 241 17.84 -52.54 -4.23
N ALA A 242 17.73 -52.04 -5.47
CA ALA A 242 18.84 -51.93 -6.40
C ALA A 242 19.37 -50.49 -6.48
N PHE A 243 20.43 -50.28 -7.25
CA PHE A 243 20.99 -48.96 -7.51
C PHE A 243 20.97 -48.64 -8.99
N VAL A 244 20.81 -47.36 -9.32
CA VAL A 244 20.92 -46.88 -10.71
C VAL A 244 22.30 -47.26 -11.26
N LYS A 245 22.31 -47.82 -12.47
CA LYS A 245 23.53 -48.17 -13.20
C LYS A 245 23.64 -47.34 -14.48
N ASP A 246 24.87 -47.05 -14.87
CA ASP A 246 25.17 -46.40 -16.15
C ASP A 246 25.11 -47.39 -17.33
N SER A 247 25.37 -46.88 -18.54
CA SER A 247 25.41 -47.70 -19.77
C SER A 247 26.48 -48.80 -19.76
N ALA A 248 27.50 -48.68 -18.91
CA ALA A 248 28.56 -49.67 -18.72
C ALA A 248 28.22 -50.68 -17.60
N GLY A 249 27.05 -50.57 -16.96
CA GLY A 249 26.59 -51.43 -15.88
C GLY A 249 27.19 -51.10 -14.50
N GLN A 250 27.93 -49.99 -14.37
CA GLN A 250 28.52 -49.54 -13.11
C GLN A 250 27.49 -48.73 -12.31
N VAL A 251 27.52 -48.86 -10.98
CA VAL A 251 26.62 -48.11 -10.10
C VAL A 251 26.93 -46.62 -10.13
N VAL A 252 25.89 -45.81 -10.34
CA VAL A 252 26.02 -44.35 -10.40
C VAL A 252 26.08 -43.79 -8.98
N LYS A 253 27.06 -42.92 -8.75
CA LYS A 253 27.24 -42.19 -7.50
C LYS A 253 27.02 -40.70 -7.73
N SER A 254 25.93 -40.16 -7.19
CA SER A 254 25.57 -38.75 -7.29
C SER A 254 26.24 -37.92 -6.19
N LYS A 255 26.79 -36.75 -6.54
CA LYS A 255 27.50 -35.85 -5.62
C LYS A 255 26.92 -34.45 -5.68
N LEU A 256 26.94 -33.75 -4.55
CA LEU A 256 26.62 -32.33 -4.55
C LEU A 256 27.73 -31.50 -5.24
N ASP A 257 27.37 -30.74 -6.27
CA ASP A 257 28.25 -29.76 -6.94
C ASP A 257 28.02 -28.34 -6.41
N GLU A 258 28.59 -28.04 -5.25
CA GLU A 258 28.46 -26.71 -4.64
C GLU A 258 29.07 -25.60 -5.50
N ARG A 259 30.11 -25.92 -6.26
CA ARG A 259 30.85 -24.92 -7.05
C ARG A 259 29.94 -24.35 -8.14
N ARG A 260 29.23 -25.23 -8.86
CA ARG A 260 28.27 -24.81 -9.90
C ARG A 260 27.13 -23.99 -9.27
N LEU A 261 26.58 -24.42 -8.14
CA LEU A 261 25.49 -23.71 -7.49
C LEU A 261 25.89 -22.30 -7.01
N ARG A 262 27.08 -22.18 -6.40
CA ARG A 262 27.66 -20.87 -6.03
C ARG A 262 27.82 -19.96 -7.23
N GLU A 263 28.32 -20.47 -8.35
CA GLU A 263 28.50 -19.71 -9.59
C GLU A 263 27.17 -19.18 -10.14
N ILE A 264 26.11 -19.99 -10.16
CA ILE A 264 24.76 -19.60 -10.59
C ILE A 264 24.21 -18.49 -9.69
N ALA A 265 24.26 -18.66 -8.36
CA ALA A 265 23.70 -17.68 -7.43
C ALA A 265 24.44 -16.34 -7.50
N GLN A 266 25.78 -16.38 -7.50
CA GLN A 266 26.62 -15.19 -7.54
C GLN A 266 26.45 -14.38 -8.83
N ALA A 267 26.19 -15.05 -9.97
CA ALA A 267 25.95 -14.37 -11.24
C ALA A 267 24.76 -13.39 -11.21
N THR A 268 23.83 -13.56 -10.27
CA THR A 268 22.61 -12.74 -10.11
C THR A 268 22.59 -11.88 -8.85
N GLY A 269 23.67 -11.89 -8.07
CA GLY A 269 23.73 -11.23 -6.76
C GLY A 269 22.91 -11.93 -5.67
N GLY A 270 22.54 -13.19 -5.87
CA GLY A 270 22.04 -14.07 -4.80
C GLY A 270 23.18 -14.82 -4.13
N PHE A 271 22.84 -15.81 -3.30
CA PHE A 271 23.83 -16.63 -2.60
C PHE A 271 23.42 -18.10 -2.53
N TYR A 272 24.42 -18.94 -2.25
CA TYR A 272 24.28 -20.37 -2.08
C TYR A 272 24.11 -20.73 -0.59
N LEU A 273 23.24 -21.70 -0.31
CA LEU A 273 23.10 -22.34 0.98
C LEU A 273 23.14 -23.86 0.84
N HIS A 274 23.79 -24.52 1.79
CA HIS A 274 23.72 -25.98 1.92
C HIS A 274 22.52 -26.35 2.81
N LEU A 275 21.75 -27.36 2.40
CA LEU A 275 20.56 -27.82 3.12
C LEU A 275 20.93 -28.83 4.21
N ASP A 276 21.55 -28.34 5.29
CA ASP A 276 21.81 -29.12 6.50
C ASP A 276 20.55 -29.20 7.38
N ASP A 277 20.13 -28.03 7.88
CA ASP A 277 19.00 -27.85 8.78
C ASP A 277 17.93 -26.98 8.12
N GLY A 278 16.88 -27.63 7.59
CA GLY A 278 15.81 -27.00 6.80
C GLY A 278 15.30 -25.67 7.39
N PRO A 279 14.70 -25.66 8.59
CA PRO A 279 14.15 -24.45 9.20
C PRO A 279 15.18 -23.32 9.35
N ARG A 280 16.41 -23.64 9.77
CA ARG A 280 17.46 -22.63 9.96
C ARG A 280 17.94 -22.07 8.61
N THR A 281 18.18 -22.94 7.64
CA THR A 281 18.62 -22.58 6.30
C THR A 281 17.58 -21.71 5.59
N MET A 282 16.29 -22.04 5.72
CA MET A 282 15.20 -21.24 5.12
C MET A 282 15.03 -19.89 5.82
N SER A 283 15.15 -19.86 7.15
CA SER A 283 15.15 -18.60 7.91
C SER A 283 16.29 -17.67 7.49
N GLN A 284 17.48 -18.24 7.24
CA GLN A 284 18.62 -17.48 6.73
C GLN A 284 18.35 -16.95 5.30
N LEU A 285 17.80 -17.79 4.42
CA LEU A 285 17.43 -17.40 3.06
C LEU A 285 16.45 -16.23 3.06
N TYR A 286 15.41 -16.30 3.90
CA TYR A 286 14.41 -15.26 4.04
C TYR A 286 15.03 -13.96 4.58
N ALA A 287 15.75 -14.02 5.71
CA ALA A 287 16.28 -12.83 6.37
C ALA A 287 17.37 -12.12 5.56
N GLN A 288 18.32 -12.86 4.97
CA GLN A 288 19.46 -12.28 4.26
C GLN A 288 19.15 -11.98 2.80
N GLY A 289 18.28 -12.76 2.16
CA GLY A 289 17.95 -12.62 0.75
C GLY A 289 16.65 -11.85 0.53
N LEU A 290 15.52 -12.48 0.87
CA LEU A 290 14.19 -12.04 0.47
C LEU A 290 13.74 -10.76 1.17
N ALA A 291 13.92 -10.65 2.49
CA ALA A 291 13.51 -9.47 3.27
C ALA A 291 14.16 -8.18 2.75
N ASN A 292 15.45 -8.25 2.40
CA ASN A 292 16.19 -7.11 1.85
C ASN A 292 15.71 -6.71 0.45
N MET A 293 15.30 -7.69 -0.38
CA MET A 293 14.71 -7.40 -1.69
C MET A 293 13.36 -6.70 -1.55
N LYS A 294 12.54 -7.14 -0.59
CA LYS A 294 11.23 -6.56 -0.31
C LYS A 294 11.34 -5.10 0.14
N ALA A 295 12.33 -4.78 0.98
CA ALA A 295 12.60 -3.40 1.41
C ALA A 295 13.01 -2.47 0.23
N ALA A 296 13.82 -2.97 -0.71
CA ALA A 296 14.36 -2.16 -1.80
C ALA A 296 13.32 -1.71 -2.85
N ASP A 297 12.25 -2.47 -3.10
CA ASP A 297 11.19 -2.06 -4.06
C ASP A 297 10.10 -1.20 -3.45
N ILE A 298 9.93 -1.23 -2.11
CA ILE A 298 9.03 -0.32 -1.39
C ILE A 298 9.46 1.13 -1.64
N ASP A 299 10.76 1.41 -1.66
CA ASP A 299 11.31 2.75 -1.92
C ASP A 299 11.14 3.20 -3.39
N ALA A 300 10.83 2.30 -4.33
CA ALA A 300 10.90 2.57 -5.76
C ALA A 300 9.56 2.91 -6.43
N ARG A 301 8.41 2.76 -5.75
CA ARG A 301 7.09 2.80 -6.43
C ARG A 301 6.10 3.79 -5.81
N LEU A 302 6.25 5.06 -6.16
CA LEU A 302 5.25 6.10 -5.89
C LEU A 302 3.99 5.87 -6.76
N GLY A 303 2.93 5.33 -6.16
CA GLY A 303 1.60 5.29 -6.78
C GLY A 303 1.01 6.69 -6.93
N ARG A 304 0.36 6.97 -8.07
CA ARG A 304 -0.34 8.25 -8.30
C ARG A 304 -1.83 8.07 -8.06
N ARG A 305 -2.38 8.66 -7.01
CA ARG A 305 -3.82 8.72 -6.77
C ARG A 305 -4.38 10.08 -7.21
N PRO A 306 -5.30 10.14 -8.19
CA PRO A 306 -5.91 11.40 -8.59
C PRO A 306 -6.79 11.98 -7.47
N ILE A 307 -6.69 13.30 -7.25
CA ILE A 307 -7.47 14.00 -6.22
C ILE A 307 -8.85 14.33 -6.77
N GLU A 308 -9.89 13.94 -6.05
CA GLU A 308 -11.26 14.31 -6.35
C GLU A 308 -11.59 15.70 -5.84
N ARG A 309 -12.28 16.48 -6.66
CA ARG A 309 -12.57 17.89 -6.41
C ARG A 309 -14.04 18.19 -6.67
N TYR A 310 -14.91 17.27 -6.26
CA TYR A 310 -16.37 17.35 -6.43
C TYR A 310 -17.02 18.45 -5.56
N GLU A 311 -16.28 18.97 -4.57
CA GLU A 311 -16.70 20.01 -3.63
C GLU A 311 -17.04 21.32 -4.33
N TRP A 312 -16.24 21.73 -5.33
CA TRP A 312 -16.46 22.97 -6.08
C TRP A 312 -17.79 22.99 -6.85
N PRO A 313 -18.08 22.00 -7.74
CA PRO A 313 -19.37 21.96 -8.41
C PRO A 313 -20.53 21.73 -7.44
N LEU A 314 -20.33 20.99 -6.34
CA LEU A 314 -21.35 20.80 -5.31
C LEU A 314 -21.71 22.12 -4.60
N GLY A 315 -20.70 22.89 -4.19
CA GLY A 315 -20.89 24.20 -3.57
C GLY A 315 -21.60 25.17 -4.50
N ALA A 316 -21.21 25.20 -5.77
CA ALA A 316 -21.89 26.00 -6.80
C ALA A 316 -23.34 25.55 -7.03
N ALA A 317 -23.62 24.24 -6.99
CA ALA A 317 -24.98 23.70 -7.08
C ALA A 317 -25.86 24.16 -5.91
N ILE A 318 -25.36 24.03 -4.67
CA ILE A 318 -26.08 24.45 -3.47
C ILE A 318 -26.35 25.97 -3.51
N LEU A 319 -25.39 26.78 -3.95
CA LEU A 319 -25.57 28.22 -4.09
C LEU A 319 -26.65 28.55 -5.13
N ALA A 320 -26.65 27.89 -6.29
CA ALA A 320 -27.67 28.11 -7.31
C ALA A 320 -29.08 27.71 -6.82
N LEU A 321 -29.19 26.57 -6.12
CA LEU A 321 -30.45 26.09 -5.55
C LEU A 321 -30.98 27.01 -4.44
N THR A 322 -30.11 27.48 -3.54
CA THR A 322 -30.51 28.43 -2.48
C THR A 322 -30.94 29.77 -3.06
N MET A 323 -30.22 30.31 -4.03
CA MET A 323 -30.62 31.53 -4.77
C MET A 323 -31.98 31.36 -5.46
N SER A 324 -32.28 30.17 -5.99
CA SER A 324 -33.58 29.89 -6.60
C SER A 324 -34.74 30.03 -5.60
N ILE A 325 -34.54 29.65 -4.33
CA ILE A 325 -35.56 29.71 -3.28
C ILE A 325 -35.81 31.16 -2.85
N LEU A 326 -34.77 31.99 -2.81
CA LEU A 326 -34.86 33.40 -2.39
C LEU A 326 -35.63 34.29 -3.39
N ILE A 327 -35.75 33.86 -4.65
CA ILE A 327 -36.41 34.63 -5.70
C ILE A 327 -37.92 34.36 -5.68
N GLY A 328 -38.66 35.26 -5.03
CA GLY A 328 -40.11 35.26 -5.03
C GLY A 328 -40.70 35.51 -6.43
N GLU A 329 -41.65 34.66 -6.83
CA GLU A 329 -42.35 34.73 -8.12
C GLU A 329 -43.46 35.78 -8.16
N ARG A 330 -43.92 36.24 -6.98
CA ARG A 330 -45.01 37.22 -6.87
C ARG A 330 -44.49 38.65 -7.05
N LYS A 331 -45.15 39.45 -7.89
CA LYS A 331 -44.97 40.91 -7.88
C LYS A 331 -45.44 41.42 -6.51
N ARG A 332 -44.56 42.05 -5.73
CA ARG A 332 -44.96 42.79 -4.53
C ARG A 332 -45.90 43.91 -4.98
N VAL A 333 -47.20 43.76 -4.74
CA VAL A 333 -48.12 44.88 -4.79
C VAL A 333 -47.64 45.84 -3.69
N ARG A 334 -47.13 47.01 -4.08
CA ARG A 334 -46.83 48.08 -3.12
C ARG A 334 -48.17 48.58 -2.58
N ALA A 335 -48.74 47.87 -1.61
CA ALA A 335 -49.59 48.52 -0.64
C ALA A 335 -48.66 49.49 0.12
N ARG A 336 -48.97 50.78 0.09
CA ARG A 336 -48.33 51.80 0.91
C ARG A 336 -48.77 51.58 2.37
N ALA A 337 -48.40 50.44 2.95
CA ALA A 337 -48.56 50.20 4.37
C ALA A 337 -47.40 50.95 5.06
N ARG A 338 -47.73 51.95 5.89
CA ARG A 338 -46.79 52.49 6.87
C ARG A 338 -46.41 51.33 7.78
N VAL A 339 -45.21 50.80 7.61
CA VAL A 339 -44.68 49.73 8.46
C VAL A 339 -44.12 50.41 9.73
N PRO A 340 -44.50 49.99 10.94
CA PRO A 340 -43.86 50.46 12.17
C PRO A 340 -42.37 50.09 12.15
N GLN A 341 -41.56 50.91 12.81
CA GLN A 341 -40.08 50.98 12.77
C GLN A 341 -39.34 49.75 13.36
N TRP A 342 -39.94 48.55 13.37
CA TRP A 342 -39.37 47.37 14.05
C TRP A 342 -38.95 46.24 13.10
N SER A 343 -39.16 46.36 11.79
CA SER A 343 -38.74 45.32 10.83
C SER A 343 -37.35 45.58 10.20
N LYS A 344 -36.42 46.21 10.93
CA LYS A 344 -34.99 46.24 10.57
C LYS A 344 -34.21 45.04 11.12
N ILE A 345 -34.88 44.07 11.75
CA ILE A 345 -34.26 42.83 12.24
C ILE A 345 -34.74 41.67 11.36
N ALA A 346 -34.33 41.68 10.10
CA ALA A 346 -34.42 40.51 9.21
C ALA A 346 -33.28 40.52 8.19
N VAL A 347 -32.10 40.94 8.64
CA VAL A 347 -30.79 40.64 8.05
C VAL A 347 -29.91 40.48 9.28
N PRO A 348 -29.65 39.26 9.77
CA PRO A 348 -28.54 38.48 9.23
C PRO A 348 -28.70 36.95 9.43
N ALA A 349 -29.53 36.26 8.63
CA ALA A 349 -29.43 34.79 8.56
C ALA A 349 -28.40 34.33 7.50
N THR A 350 -28.14 35.18 6.49
CA THR A 350 -27.15 34.93 5.44
C THR A 350 -25.72 35.32 5.85
N ALA A 351 -25.55 36.21 6.84
CA ALA A 351 -24.21 36.55 7.34
C ALA A 351 -23.67 35.50 8.32
N LEU A 352 -24.52 34.70 8.98
CA LEU A 352 -24.06 33.66 9.90
C LEU A 352 -23.38 32.47 9.21
N ILE A 353 -23.71 32.22 7.93
CA ILE A 353 -23.05 31.13 7.15
C ILE A 353 -21.69 31.59 6.61
N LEU A 354 -21.46 32.89 6.43
CA LEU A 354 -20.15 33.43 6.01
C LEU A 354 -19.16 33.62 7.17
N VAL A 355 -19.63 33.71 8.41
CA VAL A 355 -18.74 33.83 9.59
C VAL A 355 -18.14 32.48 10.02
N PHE A 356 -18.77 31.34 9.66
CA PHE A 356 -18.17 30.01 9.86
C PHE A 356 -17.37 29.49 8.67
N ALA A 357 -17.48 30.13 7.49
CA ALA A 357 -16.53 29.93 6.40
C ALA A 357 -15.29 30.78 6.65
N ARG A 358 -14.49 30.44 7.68
CA ARG A 358 -13.08 30.77 7.63
C ARG A 358 -12.58 30.14 6.32
N PRO A 359 -12.04 30.91 5.36
CA PRO A 359 -11.31 30.28 4.30
C PRO A 359 -10.20 29.52 5.03
N ALA A 360 -10.17 28.20 4.89
CA ALA A 360 -8.92 27.47 5.02
C ALA A 360 -8.03 27.92 3.84
N PHE A 361 -7.65 29.20 3.85
CA PHE A 361 -6.33 29.57 3.37
C PHE A 361 -5.42 28.69 4.20
N GLY A 362 -4.77 27.73 3.54
CA GLY A 362 -3.93 26.74 4.20
C GLY A 362 -2.83 27.45 4.98
N ALA A 363 -3.10 27.79 6.23
CA ALA A 363 -2.10 27.69 7.27
C ALA A 363 -1.76 26.20 7.28
N ALA A 364 -0.58 25.86 6.75
CA ALA A 364 -0.08 24.52 6.83
C ALA A 364 -0.10 24.15 8.32
N THR A 365 -0.95 23.19 8.70
CA THR A 365 -0.95 22.62 10.05
C THR A 365 0.47 22.20 10.40
N GLY A 366 0.91 22.30 11.66
CA GLY A 366 2.29 21.95 12.06
C GLY A 366 2.77 20.60 11.48
N LEU A 367 1.88 19.61 11.37
CA LEU A 367 2.17 18.31 10.72
C LEU A 367 2.51 18.41 9.22
N ASN A 368 1.91 19.32 8.46
CA ASN A 368 2.24 19.53 7.05
C ASN A 368 3.64 20.15 6.91
N LEU A 369 3.97 21.13 7.76
CA LEU A 369 5.32 21.70 7.81
C LEU A 369 6.36 20.65 8.21
N TYR A 370 6.02 19.76 9.15
CA TYR A 370 6.87 18.64 9.54
C TYR A 370 7.13 17.67 8.37
N ARG A 371 6.09 17.31 7.62
CA ARG A 371 6.20 16.43 6.42
C ARG A 371 6.99 17.07 5.28
N GLU A 372 6.96 18.39 5.16
CA GLU A 372 7.76 19.15 4.19
C GLU A 372 9.23 19.31 4.62
N GLY A 373 9.64 18.76 5.77
CA GLY A 373 11.00 18.88 6.32
C GLY A 373 11.30 20.25 6.93
N LYS A 374 10.30 21.13 7.06
CA LYS A 374 10.43 22.47 7.66
C LYS A 374 10.26 22.38 9.18
N TYR A 375 11.16 21.66 9.84
CA TYR A 375 11.01 21.33 11.27
C TYR A 375 10.97 22.55 12.19
N ASN A 376 11.73 23.61 11.88
CA ASN A 376 11.69 24.85 12.64
C ASN A 376 10.33 25.55 12.58
N ASP A 377 9.71 25.58 11.40
CA ASP A 377 8.39 26.19 11.23
C ASP A 377 7.29 25.30 11.81
N ALA A 378 7.45 23.98 11.70
CA ALA A 378 6.57 23.00 12.33
C ALA A 378 6.56 23.15 13.85
N TYR A 379 7.74 23.24 14.47
CA TYR A 379 7.87 23.45 15.91
C TYR A 379 7.19 24.74 16.36
N LYS A 380 7.41 25.85 15.65
CA LYS A 380 6.73 27.13 15.95
C LYS A 380 5.22 27.01 15.86
N SER A 381 4.70 26.36 14.82
CA SER A 381 3.26 26.12 14.67
C SER A 381 2.70 25.30 15.82
N PHE A 382 3.39 24.24 16.27
CA PHE A 382 2.94 23.46 17.42
C PHE A 382 2.96 24.27 18.72
N GLN A 383 3.96 25.12 18.92
CA GLN A 383 4.02 26.02 20.08
C GLN A 383 2.90 27.06 20.07
N GLU A 384 2.55 27.60 18.89
CA GLU A 384 1.39 28.50 18.74
C GLU A 384 0.07 27.78 19.04
N ASP A 385 -0.07 26.52 18.61
CA ASP A 385 -1.25 25.69 18.92
C ASP A 385 -1.37 25.42 20.43
N LEU A 386 -0.26 25.14 21.12
CA LEU A 386 -0.21 24.95 22.58
C LEU A 386 -0.57 26.22 23.35
N GLN A 387 -0.14 27.39 22.87
CA GLN A 387 -0.46 28.68 23.50
C GLN A 387 -1.91 29.10 23.29
N SER A 388 -2.45 28.85 22.09
CA SER A 388 -3.82 29.24 21.73
C SER A 388 -4.88 28.33 22.35
N HIS A 389 -4.52 27.08 22.68
CA HIS A 389 -5.44 26.08 23.24
C HIS A 389 -4.85 25.37 24.48
N PRO A 390 -4.58 26.09 25.59
CA PRO A 390 -3.84 25.55 26.74
C PRO A 390 -4.54 24.41 27.50
N ASP A 391 -5.86 24.33 27.39
CA ASP A 391 -6.73 23.33 28.04
C ASP A 391 -7.29 22.29 27.05
N SER A 392 -6.69 22.16 25.86
CA SER A 392 -7.14 21.20 24.86
C SER A 392 -6.90 19.76 25.32
N SER A 393 -7.87 18.87 25.06
CA SER A 393 -7.71 17.41 25.24
C SER A 393 -6.64 16.79 24.33
N GLN A 394 -6.08 17.55 23.39
CA GLN A 394 -5.02 17.10 22.48
C GLN A 394 -3.65 17.69 22.84
N LYS A 395 -3.54 18.43 23.94
CA LYS A 395 -2.33 19.14 24.33
C LYS A 395 -1.11 18.21 24.36
N GLU A 396 -1.22 17.07 25.00
CA GLU A 396 -0.12 16.12 25.16
C GLU A 396 0.30 15.51 23.82
N LYS A 397 -0.64 15.36 22.88
CA LYS A 397 -0.33 14.91 21.51
C LYS A 397 0.39 15.99 20.70
N ILE A 398 0.02 17.25 20.87
CA ILE A 398 0.70 18.38 20.25
C ILE A 398 2.11 18.56 20.85
N GLU A 399 2.27 18.36 22.17
CA GLU A 399 3.58 18.31 22.84
C GLU A 399 4.46 17.18 22.27
N PHE A 400 3.88 16.00 22.02
CA PHE A 400 4.60 14.91 21.36
C PHE A 400 5.05 15.30 19.96
N ASP A 401 4.15 15.83 19.13
CA ASP A 401 4.45 16.27 17.77
C ASP A 401 5.52 17.39 17.77
N ALA A 402 5.46 18.33 18.72
CA ALA A 402 6.48 19.35 18.95
C ALA A 402 7.83 18.73 19.31
N GLY A 403 7.85 17.71 20.17
CA GLY A 403 9.06 16.94 20.52
C GLY A 403 9.71 16.30 19.31
N THR A 404 8.91 15.68 18.43
CA THR A 404 9.45 15.08 17.20
C THR A 404 10.05 16.12 16.26
N ALA A 405 9.46 17.33 16.19
CA ALA A 405 9.99 18.45 15.40
C ALA A 405 11.30 18.97 15.98
N ALA A 406 11.37 19.20 17.29
CA ALA A 406 12.58 19.65 17.96
C ALA A 406 13.74 18.64 17.84
N PHE A 407 13.44 17.34 17.95
CA PHE A 407 14.43 16.28 17.76
C PHE A 407 15.03 16.33 16.35
N LYS A 408 14.20 16.48 15.30
CA LYS A 408 14.67 16.63 13.92
C LYS A 408 15.44 17.93 13.65
N MET A 409 15.27 18.94 14.49
CA MET A 409 16.07 20.17 14.44
C MET A 409 17.45 20.02 15.12
N GLY A 410 17.70 18.91 15.82
CA GLY A 410 18.90 18.72 16.66
C GLY A 410 18.84 19.52 17.97
N ASP A 411 17.68 20.06 18.34
CA ASP A 411 17.50 20.78 19.61
C ASP A 411 16.97 19.81 20.67
N TYR A 412 17.88 18.96 21.17
CA TYR A 412 17.54 17.89 22.09
C TYR A 412 16.96 18.41 23.41
N ASN A 413 17.35 19.60 23.87
CA ASN A 413 16.78 20.18 25.08
C ASN A 413 15.28 20.49 24.93
N LYS A 414 14.87 21.07 23.79
CA LYS A 414 13.44 21.29 23.49
C LYS A 414 12.69 19.99 23.26
N ALA A 415 13.34 19.01 22.62
CA ALA A 415 12.75 17.69 22.40
C ALA A 415 12.45 16.99 23.73
N LEU A 416 13.41 16.95 24.66
CA LEU A 416 13.23 16.37 25.99
C LEU A 416 12.10 17.05 26.76
N GLN A 417 12.04 18.39 26.73
CA GLN A 417 10.98 19.12 27.40
C GLN A 417 9.60 18.76 26.84
N SER A 418 9.45 18.74 25.51
CA SER A 418 8.17 18.48 24.85
C SER A 418 7.72 17.02 25.04
N PHE A 419 8.63 16.05 24.92
CA PHE A 419 8.29 14.66 25.22
C PHE A 419 7.98 14.41 26.70
N SER A 420 8.64 15.13 27.62
CA SER A 420 8.32 15.06 29.05
C SER A 420 6.91 15.59 29.35
N ASN A 421 6.49 16.66 28.66
CA ASN A 421 5.12 17.16 28.76
C ASN A 421 4.11 16.16 28.16
N ALA A 422 4.46 15.48 27.07
CA ALA A 422 3.62 14.46 26.44
C ALA A 422 3.37 13.23 27.35
N LEU A 423 4.31 12.91 28.26
CA LEU A 423 4.14 11.83 29.25
C LEU A 423 3.00 12.07 30.24
N LEU A 424 2.52 13.31 30.40
CA LEU A 424 1.38 13.64 31.26
C LEU A 424 0.06 13.06 30.71
N SER A 425 0.06 12.54 29.48
CA SER A 425 -1.09 11.91 28.86
C SER A 425 -1.57 10.68 29.65
N SER A 426 -2.89 10.46 29.65
CA SER A 426 -3.48 9.21 30.15
C SER A 426 -3.47 8.07 29.12
N ASP A 427 -3.10 8.36 27.87
CA ASP A 427 -2.99 7.37 26.80
C ASP A 427 -1.66 6.62 26.90
N LYS A 428 -1.76 5.31 27.19
CA LYS A 428 -0.60 4.41 27.31
C LYS A 428 0.22 4.32 26.02
N GLY A 429 -0.40 4.42 24.86
CA GLY A 429 0.32 4.39 23.58
C GLY A 429 1.14 5.65 23.36
N LEU A 430 0.62 6.81 23.78
CA LEU A 430 1.36 8.06 23.75
C LEU A 430 2.48 8.08 24.79
N GLN A 431 2.25 7.52 25.98
CA GLN A 431 3.28 7.36 27.02
C GLN A 431 4.40 6.44 26.54
N GLU A 432 4.08 5.31 25.90
CA GLU A 432 5.07 4.39 25.32
C GLU A 432 5.96 5.13 24.31
N ASN A 433 5.33 5.80 23.33
CA ASN A 433 6.07 6.53 22.31
C ASN A 433 6.89 7.68 22.91
N SER A 434 6.38 8.37 23.92
CA SER A 434 7.10 9.47 24.58
C SER A 434 8.32 8.96 25.35
N HIS A 435 8.20 7.86 26.09
CA HIS A 435 9.34 7.22 26.75
C HIS A 435 10.40 6.76 25.73
N PHE A 436 10.00 6.11 24.65
CA PHE A 436 10.95 5.67 23.63
C PHE A 436 11.71 6.85 23.03
N ASN A 437 11.00 7.92 22.66
CA ASN A 437 11.63 9.09 22.05
C ASN A 437 12.47 9.89 23.07
N LEU A 438 12.13 9.90 24.36
CA LEU A 438 13.00 10.45 25.41
C LEU A 438 14.32 9.70 25.49
N GLY A 439 14.28 8.36 25.51
CA GLY A 439 15.49 7.52 25.52
C GLY A 439 16.40 7.85 24.35
N ARG A 440 15.84 7.86 23.13
CA ARG A 440 16.59 8.19 21.91
C ARG A 440 17.14 9.61 21.90
N THR A 441 16.37 10.57 22.40
CA THR A 441 16.80 11.97 22.49
C THR A 441 17.97 12.15 23.45
N LEU A 442 18.00 11.38 24.54
CA LEU A 442 19.11 11.37 25.49
C LEU A 442 20.36 10.69 24.92
N GLU A 443 20.22 9.59 24.19
CA GLU A 443 21.34 8.95 23.48
C GLU A 443 21.98 9.89 22.46
N ASP A 444 21.18 10.47 21.56
CA ASP A 444 21.68 11.40 20.55
C ASP A 444 22.30 12.67 21.18
N ARG A 445 21.82 13.10 22.36
CA ARG A 445 22.43 14.21 23.11
C ARG A 445 23.74 13.80 23.77
N ALA A 446 23.81 12.59 24.33
CA ALA A 446 25.01 12.03 24.94
C ALA A 446 26.15 11.88 23.92
N ASP A 447 25.81 11.50 22.68
CA ASP A 447 26.76 11.40 21.56
C ASP A 447 27.35 12.76 21.13
N MET A 448 26.66 13.86 21.43
CA MET A 448 27.12 15.22 21.11
C MET A 448 27.95 15.86 22.21
N ASP A 449 27.65 15.57 23.48
CA ASP A 449 28.36 16.14 24.62
C ASP A 449 29.67 15.38 24.88
N GLN A 450 30.81 16.05 24.65
CA GLN A 450 32.17 15.48 24.83
C GLN A 450 32.63 15.41 26.31
N THR A 451 31.72 15.47 27.27
CA THR A 451 32.04 15.51 28.71
C THR A 451 31.52 14.29 29.45
N ASN A 452 32.45 13.48 29.97
CA ASN A 452 32.16 12.15 30.55
C ASN A 452 31.04 12.10 31.60
N GLU A 453 30.83 13.16 32.40
CA GLU A 453 29.82 13.15 33.47
C GLU A 453 28.39 13.35 32.97
N THR A 454 28.16 14.22 31.98
CA THR A 454 26.81 14.45 31.44
C THR A 454 26.39 13.32 30.52
N THR A 455 27.31 12.79 29.73
CA THR A 455 27.11 11.62 28.85
C THR A 455 26.66 10.40 29.65
N LEU A 456 27.33 10.09 30.77
CA LEU A 456 26.98 8.93 31.59
C LEU A 456 25.58 9.06 32.20
N LYS A 457 25.22 10.26 32.64
CA LYS A 457 23.89 10.54 33.18
C LYS A 457 22.82 10.37 32.11
N ASP A 458 23.01 10.96 30.93
CA ASP A 458 22.05 10.89 29.84
C ASP A 458 21.82 9.45 29.36
N LEU A 459 22.88 8.64 29.24
CA LEU A 459 22.76 7.23 28.90
C LEU A 459 22.05 6.42 30.00
N THR A 460 22.25 6.77 31.27
CA THR A 460 21.55 6.12 32.39
C THR A 460 20.06 6.45 32.38
N ASP A 461 19.72 7.72 32.16
CA ASP A 461 18.34 8.19 32.03
C ASP A 461 17.67 7.60 30.78
N ALA A 462 18.42 7.43 29.68
CA ALA A 462 17.95 6.79 28.45
C ALA A 462 17.54 5.33 28.69
N ALA A 463 18.40 4.55 29.35
CA ALA A 463 18.12 3.16 29.70
C ALA A 463 16.83 3.02 30.54
N SER A 464 16.63 3.92 31.52
CA SER A 464 15.41 3.98 32.34
C SER A 464 14.14 4.23 31.50
N HIS A 465 14.25 5.07 30.47
CA HIS A 465 13.14 5.33 29.55
C HIS A 465 12.85 4.15 28.60
N TYR A 466 13.87 3.42 28.14
CA TYR A 466 13.64 2.19 27.39
C TYR A 466 13.03 1.08 28.25
N GLU A 467 13.46 0.92 29.49
CA GLU A 467 12.79 0.03 30.44
C GLU A 467 11.31 0.41 30.63
N SER A 468 11.01 1.70 30.76
CA SER A 468 9.63 2.20 30.89
C SER A 468 8.80 1.93 29.63
N THR A 469 9.42 2.05 28.46
CA THR A 469 8.81 1.67 27.16
C THR A 469 8.47 0.19 27.14
N LEU A 470 9.40 -0.68 27.53
CA LEU A 470 9.21 -2.13 27.56
C LEU A 470 8.19 -2.58 28.62
N ARG A 471 8.06 -1.85 29.74
CA ARG A 471 6.99 -2.07 30.73
C ARG A 471 5.60 -1.75 30.16
N LEU A 472 5.49 -0.75 29.30
CA LEU A 472 4.23 -0.41 28.61
C LEU A 472 3.94 -1.36 27.44
N ASN A 473 4.97 -1.72 26.67
CA ASN A 473 4.88 -2.64 25.53
C ASN A 473 6.11 -3.58 25.45
N PRO A 474 6.01 -4.80 25.99
CA PRO A 474 7.11 -5.77 25.96
C PRO A 474 7.53 -6.27 24.56
N LYS A 475 6.75 -5.95 23.52
CA LYS A 475 7.02 -6.33 22.11
C LYS A 475 7.70 -5.22 21.31
N ASN A 476 8.05 -4.10 21.94
CA ASN A 476 8.73 -3.01 21.26
C ASN A 476 10.19 -3.39 20.96
N GLU A 477 10.44 -3.96 19.78
CA GLU A 477 11.78 -4.43 19.37
C GLU A 477 12.80 -3.28 19.27
N ALA A 478 12.35 -2.06 18.96
CA ALA A 478 13.24 -0.90 18.86
C ALA A 478 13.80 -0.47 20.23
N ALA A 479 13.05 -0.69 21.32
CA ALA A 479 13.53 -0.44 22.68
C ALA A 479 14.36 -1.61 23.26
N LYS A 480 14.35 -2.78 22.60
CA LYS A 480 15.17 -3.95 22.99
C LYS A 480 16.54 -3.95 22.33
N ALA A 481 16.60 -3.46 21.09
CA ALA A 481 17.82 -3.25 20.34
C ALA A 481 18.64 -2.15 21.00
#